data_AF-A0A7G6YG52-F1
#
_entry.id   AF-A0A7G6YG52-F1
#
_cell.length_a   1.000
_cell.length_b   1.000
_cell.length_c   1.000
_cell.angle_alpha   90.00
_cell.angle_beta   90.00
_cell.angle_gamma   90.00
#
_symmetry.space_group_name_H-M   'P 1'
#
loop_
_entity.id
_entity.type
_entity.pdbx_description
1 polymer ?
#
loop_
_entity_poly.entity_id
_entity_poly.type
_entity_poly.pdbx_seq_one_letter_code
_entity_poly.pdbx_strand_id
1 'polypeptide(L)'
;MEWVGDEDPERLEAAVVTFAPDRLDALGTSRTTDYVTSWALETGPDWVTSRLSVAVDGRGFTRWLVLTRDAHGRWASESYTHGDDRYHDEPMAAPGIADPGSLGGALDCDLALCPVTNTMPILRLRALEGLEETELTMAWVDLPSLAVVASRQAYSAAEPFDAGAGRSVVRYRSVGSGFTADLGVDEDGLVIDYPRLARRIRTR
;
A
#
# COMPACT_ATOMS: atom_id res chain seq x y z
N MET A 1 -4.53 -13.13 5.96
CA MET A 1 -5.53 -12.07 6.14
C MET A 1 -6.22 -11.82 4.82
N GLU A 2 -7.50 -11.48 4.84
CA GLU A 2 -8.29 -11.21 3.64
C GLU A 2 -9.12 -9.94 3.85
N TRP A 3 -9.36 -9.19 2.78
CA TRP A 3 -10.24 -8.03 2.78
C TRP A 3 -11.17 -8.06 1.56
N VAL A 4 -12.42 -7.65 1.77
CA VAL A 4 -13.34 -7.34 0.67
C VAL A 4 -13.32 -5.84 0.41
N GLY A 5 -13.44 -5.41 -0.84
CA GLY A 5 -13.59 -3.99 -1.18
C GLY A 5 -14.89 -3.42 -0.62
N ASP A 6 -14.82 -2.18 -0.12
CA ASP A 6 -15.97 -1.53 0.52
C ASP A 6 -16.93 -0.94 -0.52
N GLU A 7 -16.41 -0.14 -1.45
CA GLU A 7 -17.17 0.37 -2.63
C GLU A 7 -17.11 -0.58 -3.85
N ASP A 8 -16.23 -1.60 -3.81
CA ASP A 8 -16.12 -2.65 -4.83
C ASP A 8 -16.18 -4.04 -4.17
N PRO A 9 -17.38 -4.58 -3.93
CA PRO A 9 -17.54 -5.87 -3.27
C PRO A 9 -17.03 -7.07 -4.08
N GLU A 10 -16.76 -6.91 -5.37
CA GLU A 10 -16.14 -7.95 -6.20
C GLU A 10 -14.63 -8.03 -5.96
N ARG A 11 -14.02 -6.95 -5.43
CA ARG A 11 -12.61 -6.95 -5.08
C ARG A 11 -12.33 -7.76 -3.83
N LEU A 12 -11.40 -8.71 -3.97
CA LEU A 12 -10.86 -9.49 -2.87
C LEU A 12 -9.35 -9.31 -2.79
N GLU A 13 -8.87 -8.86 -1.63
CA GLU A 13 -7.46 -8.79 -1.27
C GLU A 13 -7.14 -9.94 -0.31
N ALA A 14 -6.01 -10.61 -0.49
CA ALA A 14 -5.49 -11.59 0.45
C ALA A 14 -4.00 -11.36 0.66
N ALA A 15 -3.54 -11.45 1.90
CA ALA A 15 -2.12 -11.34 2.22
C ALA A 15 -1.70 -12.23 3.38
N VAL A 16 -0.49 -12.76 3.32
CA VAL A 16 0.24 -13.34 4.45
C VAL A 16 1.30 -12.34 4.86
N VAL A 17 1.28 -11.90 6.12
CA VAL A 17 2.25 -10.95 6.68
C VAL A 17 3.04 -11.68 7.75
N THR A 18 4.36 -11.60 7.68
CA THR A 18 5.29 -12.17 8.65
C THR A 18 6.03 -11.03 9.33
N PHE A 19 5.90 -10.93 10.65
CA PHE A 19 6.58 -9.91 11.44
C PHE A 19 7.88 -10.43 12.05
N ALA A 20 8.89 -9.57 12.04
CA ALA A 20 10.05 -9.58 12.92
C ALA A 20 10.03 -8.28 13.76
N PRO A 21 10.94 -8.10 14.74
CA PRO A 21 10.84 -6.98 15.68
C PRO A 21 10.82 -5.57 15.08
N ASP A 22 11.46 -5.37 13.92
CA ASP A 22 11.67 -4.08 13.27
C ASP A 22 11.41 -4.10 11.75
N ARG A 23 10.81 -5.18 11.25
CA ARG A 23 10.57 -5.41 9.82
C ARG A 23 9.44 -6.42 9.60
N LEU A 24 8.80 -6.33 8.45
CA LEU A 24 7.84 -7.28 7.93
C LEU A 24 8.20 -7.74 6.52
N ASP A 25 7.76 -8.95 6.21
CA ASP A 25 7.65 -9.48 4.86
C ASP A 25 6.19 -9.82 4.59
N ALA A 26 5.70 -9.55 3.38
CA ALA A 26 4.33 -9.86 3.03
C ALA A 26 4.20 -10.36 1.59
N LEU A 27 3.32 -11.33 1.40
CA LEU A 27 2.91 -11.84 0.09
C LEU A 27 1.41 -11.62 -0.04
N GLY A 28 0.94 -11.13 -1.17
CA GLY A 28 -0.48 -10.93 -1.36
C GLY A 28 -0.97 -10.97 -2.79
N THR A 29 -2.29 -10.98 -2.92
CA THR A 29 -3.01 -10.98 -4.18
C THR A 29 -4.23 -10.08 -4.07
N SER A 30 -4.53 -9.36 -5.15
CA SER A 30 -5.80 -8.67 -5.37
C SER A 30 -6.50 -9.29 -6.56
N ARG A 31 -7.82 -9.46 -6.49
CA ARG A 31 -8.65 -9.83 -7.65
C ARG A 31 -9.74 -8.80 -7.82
N THR A 32 -9.88 -8.27 -9.03
CA THR A 32 -11.01 -7.44 -9.47
C THR A 32 -11.79 -8.16 -10.57
N THR A 33 -12.79 -7.49 -11.17
CA THR A 33 -13.53 -7.97 -12.34
C THR A 33 -12.67 -8.04 -13.62
N ASP A 34 -11.65 -7.18 -13.72
CA ASP A 34 -10.91 -6.93 -14.97
C ASP A 34 -9.43 -7.34 -14.93
N TYR A 35 -8.84 -7.43 -13.74
CA TYR A 35 -7.46 -7.88 -13.56
C TYR A 35 -7.24 -8.60 -12.23
N VAL A 36 -6.16 -9.35 -12.17
CA VAL A 36 -5.61 -9.90 -10.92
C VAL A 36 -4.22 -9.32 -10.69
N THR A 37 -3.88 -9.12 -9.43
CA THR A 37 -2.56 -8.64 -8.98
C THR A 37 -1.98 -9.66 -8.03
N SER A 38 -0.68 -9.91 -8.13
CA SER A 38 0.10 -10.57 -7.07
C SER A 38 1.29 -9.68 -6.69
N TRP A 39 1.66 -9.69 -5.42
CA TRP A 39 2.74 -8.85 -4.92
C TRP A 39 3.52 -9.50 -3.78
N ALA A 40 4.77 -9.08 -3.64
CA ALA A 40 5.67 -9.43 -2.54
C ALA A 40 6.35 -8.16 -2.04
N LEU A 41 6.28 -7.92 -0.73
CA LEU A 41 6.83 -6.77 -0.03
C LEU A 41 7.86 -7.25 0.98
N GLU A 42 9.04 -6.62 0.95
CA GLU A 42 10.11 -6.81 1.93
C GLU A 42 10.45 -5.45 2.53
N THR A 43 10.69 -5.43 3.84
CA THR A 43 11.17 -4.24 4.56
C THR A 43 12.51 -4.51 5.24
N GLY A 44 13.30 -3.45 5.39
CA GLY A 44 14.46 -3.41 6.26
C GLY A 44 14.10 -2.95 7.67
N PRO A 45 15.11 -2.58 8.48
CA PRO A 45 14.92 -2.00 9.80
C PRO A 45 13.98 -0.79 9.77
N ASP A 46 13.33 -0.55 10.91
CA ASP A 46 12.33 0.51 11.10
C ASP A 46 11.16 0.43 10.09
N TRP A 47 10.84 -0.77 9.59
CA TRP A 47 9.76 -1.03 8.63
C TRP A 47 9.92 -0.34 7.27
N VAL A 48 11.11 0.18 6.96
CA VAL A 48 11.39 0.89 5.71
C VAL A 48 11.37 -0.08 4.53
N THR A 49 10.65 0.23 3.46
CA THR A 49 10.60 -0.64 2.28
C THR A 49 11.99 -0.85 1.70
N SER A 50 12.35 -2.12 1.45
CA SER A 50 13.56 -2.48 0.72
C SER A 50 13.21 -2.95 -0.70
N ARG A 51 12.12 -3.70 -0.86
CA ARG A 51 11.66 -4.24 -2.14
C ARG A 51 10.15 -4.39 -2.20
N LEU A 52 9.56 -4.05 -3.35
CA LEU A 52 8.20 -4.42 -3.72
C LEU A 52 8.22 -5.04 -5.12
N SER A 53 7.70 -6.24 -5.28
CA SER A 53 7.50 -6.88 -6.59
C SER A 53 5.99 -6.99 -6.85
N VAL A 54 5.51 -6.59 -8.01
CA VAL A 54 4.09 -6.59 -8.39
C VAL A 54 3.93 -7.15 -9.79
N ALA A 55 2.98 -8.07 -9.98
CA ALA A 55 2.54 -8.54 -11.29
C ALA A 55 1.04 -8.31 -11.43
N VAL A 56 0.63 -7.84 -12.61
CA VAL A 56 -0.78 -7.63 -12.98
C VAL A 56 -1.06 -8.41 -14.26
N ASP A 57 -2.08 -9.26 -14.21
CA ASP A 57 -2.65 -9.94 -15.37
C ASP A 57 -4.06 -9.43 -15.58
N GLY A 58 -4.25 -8.68 -16.68
CA GLY A 58 -5.53 -8.15 -17.11
C GLY A 58 -6.02 -8.81 -18.39
N ARG A 59 -7.20 -8.41 -18.85
CA ARG A 59 -7.73 -8.85 -20.16
C ARG A 59 -6.90 -8.22 -21.27
N GLY A 60 -6.05 -9.03 -21.92
CA GLY A 60 -5.25 -8.60 -23.07
C GLY A 60 -3.91 -7.95 -22.71
N PHE A 61 -3.56 -7.83 -21.43
CA PHE A 61 -2.28 -7.27 -21.01
C PHE A 61 -1.71 -7.96 -19.76
N THR A 62 -0.38 -7.97 -19.68
CA THR A 62 0.38 -8.34 -18.48
C THR A 62 1.41 -7.26 -18.19
N ARG A 63 1.55 -6.89 -16.92
CA ARG A 63 2.54 -5.91 -16.44
C ARG A 63 3.26 -6.44 -15.23
N TRP A 64 4.53 -6.09 -15.09
CA TRP A 64 5.34 -6.42 -13.93
C TRP A 64 6.22 -5.25 -13.53
N LEU A 65 6.43 -5.10 -12.23
CA LEU A 65 7.24 -4.06 -11.62
C LEU A 65 8.03 -4.66 -10.45
N VAL A 66 9.31 -4.36 -10.37
CA VAL A 66 10.11 -4.46 -9.15
C VAL A 66 10.59 -3.09 -8.77
N LEU A 67 10.21 -2.65 -7.58
CA LEU A 67 10.79 -1.50 -6.90
C LEU A 67 11.81 -1.95 -5.88
N THR A 68 12.92 -1.23 -5.84
CA THR A 68 13.96 -1.39 -4.82
C THR A 68 14.32 -0.03 -4.24
N ARG A 69 14.58 -0.01 -2.94
CA ARG A 69 15.12 1.16 -2.24
C ARG A 69 16.45 0.77 -1.62
N ASP A 70 17.51 1.46 -2.03
CA ASP A 70 18.85 1.15 -1.51
C ASP A 70 19.09 1.76 -0.11
N ALA A 71 20.23 1.42 0.50
CA ALA A 71 20.62 1.93 1.81
C ALA A 71 20.87 3.45 1.85
N HIS A 72 21.04 4.10 0.69
CA HIS A 72 21.15 5.56 0.55
C HIS A 72 19.78 6.23 0.33
N GLY A 73 18.69 5.46 0.34
CA GLY A 73 17.33 5.92 0.12
C GLY A 73 16.98 6.23 -1.33
N ARG A 74 17.74 5.69 -2.29
CA ARG A 74 17.45 5.85 -3.71
C ARG A 74 16.50 4.75 -4.16
N TRP A 75 15.44 5.15 -4.85
CA TRP A 75 14.48 4.26 -5.48
C TRP A 75 14.90 3.92 -6.91
N ALA A 76 14.73 2.67 -7.29
CA ALA A 76 14.92 2.18 -8.66
C ALA A 76 13.78 1.22 -9.03
N SER A 77 13.43 1.19 -10.32
CA SER A 77 12.40 0.29 -10.86
C SER A 77 12.91 -0.53 -12.03
N GLU A 78 12.58 -1.81 -12.05
CA GLU A 78 12.60 -2.67 -13.24
C GLU A 78 11.15 -2.96 -13.62
N SER A 79 10.80 -2.88 -14.90
CA SER A 79 9.42 -3.12 -15.34
C SER A 79 9.33 -3.82 -16.69
N TYR A 80 8.22 -4.50 -16.89
CA TYR A 80 7.86 -5.18 -18.12
C TYR A 80 6.38 -4.96 -18.43
N THR A 81 6.05 -4.85 -19.71
CA THR A 81 4.67 -4.77 -20.19
C THR A 81 4.52 -5.59 -21.46
N HIS A 82 3.36 -6.24 -21.60
CA HIS A 82 2.98 -6.97 -22.79
C HIS A 82 1.48 -6.80 -23.06
N GLY A 83 1.11 -6.71 -24.34
CA GLY A 83 -0.28 -6.57 -24.75
C GLY A 83 -0.78 -5.14 -24.68
N ASP A 84 -2.07 -4.98 -24.38
CA ASP A 84 -2.77 -3.70 -24.45
C ASP A 84 -2.20 -2.65 -23.49
N ASP A 85 -2.12 -1.42 -23.97
CA ASP A 85 -1.71 -0.25 -23.19
C ASP A 85 -2.90 0.59 -22.70
N ARG A 86 -4.13 0.04 -22.82
CA ARG A 86 -5.36 0.70 -22.39
C ARG A 86 -6.09 -0.12 -21.33
N TYR A 87 -6.78 0.57 -20.43
CA TYR A 87 -7.67 0.00 -19.43
C TYR A 87 -8.95 0.84 -19.40
N HIS A 88 -10.12 0.22 -19.61
CA HIS A 88 -11.41 0.92 -19.80
C HIS A 88 -11.35 2.04 -20.86
N ASP A 89 -10.77 1.73 -22.02
CA ASP A 89 -10.54 2.68 -23.11
C ASP A 89 -9.71 3.91 -22.74
N GLU A 90 -9.01 3.92 -21.61
CA GLU A 90 -8.06 4.97 -21.22
C GLU A 90 -6.60 4.48 -21.32
N PRO A 91 -5.64 5.30 -21.80
CA PRO A 91 -4.24 4.91 -21.81
C PRO A 91 -3.70 4.68 -20.39
N MET A 92 -3.02 3.56 -20.18
CA MET A 92 -2.26 3.31 -18.96
C MET A 92 -0.89 3.97 -19.06
N ALA A 93 -0.50 4.70 -18.01
CA ALA A 93 0.86 5.21 -17.86
C ALA A 93 1.91 4.08 -17.94
N ALA A 94 3.14 4.41 -18.33
CA ALA A 94 4.23 3.43 -18.37
C ALA A 94 4.57 2.94 -16.94
N PRO A 95 4.83 1.63 -16.75
CA PRO A 95 5.15 1.10 -15.44
C PRO A 95 6.55 1.53 -14.97
N GLY A 96 6.71 1.75 -13.67
CA GLY A 96 7.97 2.17 -13.05
C GLY A 96 8.03 3.66 -12.73
N ILE A 97 9.22 4.11 -12.34
CA ILE A 97 9.46 5.47 -11.83
C ILE A 97 9.77 6.40 -13.02
N ALA A 98 8.91 7.39 -13.24
CA ALA A 98 9.14 8.40 -14.28
C ALA A 98 10.17 9.46 -13.86
N ASP A 99 10.12 9.90 -12.60
CA ASP A 99 11.04 10.88 -12.02
C ASP A 99 11.54 10.41 -10.66
N PRO A 100 12.74 9.78 -10.59
CA PRO A 100 13.32 9.34 -9.32
C PRO A 100 13.60 10.48 -8.33
N GLY A 101 13.81 11.70 -8.83
CA GLY A 101 14.05 12.88 -7.99
C GLY A 101 12.82 13.24 -7.15
N SER A 102 11.62 12.97 -7.67
CA SER A 102 10.35 13.20 -6.96
C SER A 102 10.17 12.32 -5.72
N LEU A 103 10.84 11.16 -5.66
CA LEU A 103 10.75 10.20 -4.55
C LEU A 103 11.77 10.47 -3.43
N GLY A 104 12.41 11.64 -3.44
CA GLY A 104 13.39 12.03 -2.43
C GLY A 104 12.80 11.96 -1.01
N GLY A 105 13.46 11.17 -0.15
CA GLY A 105 13.04 10.99 1.24
C GLY A 105 11.88 10.00 1.45
N ALA A 106 11.30 9.42 0.40
CA ALA A 106 10.29 8.39 0.55
C ALA A 106 10.89 7.14 1.21
N LEU A 107 10.28 6.73 2.33
CA LEU A 107 10.67 5.53 3.08
C LEU A 107 9.85 4.31 2.67
N ASP A 108 8.60 4.52 2.30
CA ASP A 108 7.63 3.46 2.09
C ASP A 108 7.14 3.45 0.64
N CYS A 109 6.91 2.26 0.09
CA CYS A 109 6.03 2.12 -1.06
C CYS A 109 4.56 2.11 -0.61
N ASP A 110 3.66 2.54 -1.48
CA ASP A 110 2.23 2.41 -1.26
C ASP A 110 1.56 1.83 -2.51
N LEU A 111 1.04 0.61 -2.42
CA LEU A 111 0.38 -0.05 -3.54
C LEU A 111 -1.09 0.32 -3.52
N ALA A 112 -1.59 0.88 -4.64
CA ALA A 112 -3.00 1.22 -4.76
C ALA A 112 -3.90 0.05 -4.35
N LEU A 113 -4.99 0.37 -3.64
CA LEU A 113 -5.97 -0.61 -3.15
C LEU A 113 -5.45 -1.63 -2.12
N CYS A 114 -4.18 -1.55 -1.70
CA CYS A 114 -3.59 -2.47 -0.74
C CYS A 114 -3.68 -1.92 0.70
N PRO A 115 -4.43 -2.56 1.62
CA PRO A 115 -4.48 -2.11 3.01
C PRO A 115 -3.17 -2.36 3.77
N VAL A 116 -2.37 -3.36 3.37
CA VAL A 116 -1.14 -3.76 4.08
C VAL A 116 -0.06 -2.68 4.04
N THR A 117 0.03 -1.88 2.97
CA THR A 117 1.08 -0.86 2.85
C THR A 117 0.97 0.25 3.90
N ASN A 118 -0.20 0.44 4.50
CA ASN A 118 -0.41 1.39 5.60
C ASN A 118 0.27 0.96 6.90
N THR A 119 0.58 -0.33 7.08
CA THR A 119 1.18 -0.86 8.31
C THR A 119 2.59 -0.33 8.55
N MET A 120 3.39 -0.14 7.51
CA MET A 120 4.77 0.36 7.62
C MET A 120 4.83 1.75 8.31
N PRO A 121 4.15 2.80 7.80
CA PRO A 121 4.17 4.10 8.47
C PRO A 121 3.45 4.09 9.81
N ILE A 122 2.39 3.29 10.00
CA ILE A 122 1.69 3.16 11.30
C ILE A 122 2.65 2.67 12.40
N LEU A 123 3.41 1.62 12.12
CA LEU A 123 4.36 1.04 13.07
C LEU A 123 5.57 1.98 13.29
N ARG A 124 6.16 2.48 12.20
CA ARG A 124 7.34 3.37 12.26
C ARG A 124 7.05 4.68 13.01
N LEU A 125 5.84 5.22 12.88
CA LEU A 125 5.41 6.45 13.57
C LEU A 125 4.78 6.18 14.94
N ARG A 126 4.66 4.91 15.38
CA ARG A 126 4.02 4.51 16.64
C ARG A 126 2.60 5.08 16.78
N ALA A 127 1.82 5.05 15.69
CA ALA A 127 0.53 5.74 15.60
C ALA A 127 -0.49 5.28 16.66
N LEU A 128 -0.37 4.05 17.15
CA LEU A 128 -1.24 3.47 18.16
C LEU A 128 -1.04 4.06 19.57
N GLU A 129 0.11 4.72 19.80
CA GLU A 129 0.49 5.32 21.10
C GLU A 129 0.14 6.80 21.20
N GLY A 130 -0.38 7.40 20.13
CA GLY A 130 -0.56 8.83 19.99
C GLY A 130 0.44 9.41 18.98
N LEU A 131 -0.09 10.09 17.97
CA LEU A 131 0.67 10.65 16.86
C LEU A 131 0.05 11.98 16.45
N GLU A 132 0.84 13.05 16.52
CA GLU A 132 0.49 14.32 15.87
C GLU A 132 0.56 14.16 14.35
N GLU A 133 -0.21 14.97 13.61
CA GLU A 133 -0.23 14.88 12.15
C GLU A 133 1.18 14.99 11.58
N THR A 134 1.62 13.91 10.94
CA THR A 134 2.96 13.77 10.37
C THR A 134 2.82 13.47 8.89
N GLU A 135 3.40 14.34 8.06
CA GLU A 135 3.43 14.15 6.61
C GLU A 135 4.60 13.26 6.18
N LEU A 136 4.34 12.40 5.19
CA LEU A 136 5.26 11.48 4.57
C LEU A 136 5.13 11.61 3.04
N THR A 137 6.18 11.22 2.34
CA THR A 137 6.11 10.98 0.89
C THR A 137 6.25 9.48 0.65
N MET A 138 5.33 8.90 -0.13
CA MET A 138 5.34 7.50 -0.53
C MET A 138 5.74 7.34 -1.98
N ALA A 139 6.41 6.24 -2.30
CA ALA A 139 6.50 5.74 -3.66
C ALA A 139 5.18 5.00 -3.99
N TRP A 140 4.18 5.76 -4.45
CA TRP A 140 2.85 5.22 -4.72
C TRP A 140 2.82 4.52 -6.08
N VAL A 141 2.33 3.28 -6.07
CA VAL A 141 2.23 2.39 -7.24
C VAL A 141 0.79 2.29 -7.66
N ASP A 142 0.48 2.81 -8.83
CA ASP A 142 -0.86 2.78 -9.43
C ASP A 142 -1.24 1.37 -9.93
N LEU A 143 -2.54 1.05 -9.90
CA LEU A 143 -3.09 -0.17 -10.49
C LEU A 143 -4.18 0.18 -11.50
N PRO A 144 -4.23 -0.49 -12.68
CA PRO A 144 -3.36 -1.59 -13.11
C PRO A 144 -2.07 -1.13 -13.83
N SER A 145 -1.80 0.19 -13.92
CA SER A 145 -0.70 0.69 -14.77
C SER A 145 0.71 0.35 -14.28
N LEU A 146 0.88 0.19 -12.96
CA LEU A 146 2.17 0.08 -12.26
C LEU A 146 3.08 1.29 -12.42
N ALA A 147 2.53 2.45 -12.77
CA ALA A 147 3.26 3.71 -12.73
C ALA A 147 3.56 4.10 -11.28
N VAL A 148 4.74 4.67 -11.05
CA VAL A 148 5.22 5.02 -9.72
C VAL A 148 5.45 6.51 -9.61
N VAL A 149 4.74 7.15 -8.69
CA VAL A 149 4.77 8.60 -8.48
C VAL A 149 4.87 8.94 -6.99
N ALA A 150 5.41 10.11 -6.69
CA ALA A 150 5.42 10.65 -5.33
C ALA A 150 3.99 10.94 -4.85
N SER A 151 3.62 10.37 -3.71
CA SER A 151 2.34 10.66 -3.05
C SER A 151 2.58 11.24 -1.68
N ARG A 152 2.14 12.49 -1.45
CA ARG A 152 2.19 13.12 -0.14
C ARG A 152 1.00 12.68 0.69
N GLN A 153 1.27 12.12 1.85
CA GLN A 153 0.29 11.54 2.75
C GLN A 153 0.52 12.06 4.17
N ALA A 154 -0.51 12.08 5.00
CA ALA A 154 -0.40 12.44 6.41
C ALA A 154 -1.07 11.38 7.29
N TYR A 155 -0.46 11.08 8.44
CA TYR A 155 -1.00 10.18 9.45
C TYR A 155 -1.09 10.89 10.80
N SER A 156 -2.19 10.69 11.52
CA SER A 156 -2.36 11.12 12.91
C SER A 156 -3.16 10.09 13.71
N ALA A 157 -3.00 10.07 15.03
CA ALA A 157 -3.87 9.28 15.89
C ALA A 157 -5.22 10.00 16.03
N ALA A 158 -6.32 9.31 15.71
CA ALA A 158 -7.67 9.80 15.95
C ALA A 158 -8.23 9.25 17.27
N GLU A 159 -8.01 7.96 17.53
CA GLU A 159 -8.33 7.30 18.79
C GLU A 159 -7.15 6.38 19.20
N PRO A 160 -6.68 6.44 20.46
CA PRO A 160 -5.60 5.58 20.93
C PRO A 160 -6.04 4.11 20.90
N PHE A 161 -5.08 3.19 21.01
CA PHE A 161 -5.40 1.77 21.09
C PHE A 161 -6.24 1.44 22.33
N ASP A 162 -7.41 0.84 22.12
CA ASP A 162 -8.29 0.31 23.15
C ASP A 162 -8.16 -1.22 23.17
N ALA A 163 -7.54 -1.75 24.23
CA ALA A 163 -7.36 -3.19 24.42
C ALA A 163 -8.68 -3.95 24.61
N GLY A 164 -9.74 -3.29 25.12
CA GLY A 164 -11.08 -3.88 25.23
C GLY A 164 -11.77 -4.04 23.88
N ALA A 165 -11.53 -3.09 22.96
CA ALA A 165 -12.02 -3.15 21.59
C ALA A 165 -11.10 -3.95 20.64
N GLY A 166 -9.83 -4.12 21.01
CA GLY A 166 -8.78 -4.73 20.18
C GLY A 166 -8.45 -3.89 18.94
N ARG A 167 -8.61 -2.57 19.01
CA ARG A 167 -8.34 -1.66 17.89
C ARG A 167 -7.97 -0.23 18.32
N SER A 168 -7.36 0.50 17.39
CA SER A 168 -7.16 1.95 17.39
C SER A 168 -7.81 2.57 16.14
N VAL A 169 -7.89 3.90 16.08
CA VAL A 169 -8.25 4.65 14.88
C VAL A 169 -7.11 5.58 14.48
N VAL A 170 -6.56 5.35 13.28
CA VAL A 170 -5.52 6.19 12.69
C VAL A 170 -6.12 6.98 11.53
N ARG A 171 -6.01 8.30 11.57
CA ARG A 171 -6.45 9.16 10.47
C ARG A 171 -5.38 9.21 9.39
N TYR A 172 -5.76 8.81 8.19
CA TYR A 172 -5.01 8.96 6.96
C TYR A 172 -5.54 10.14 6.15
N ARG A 173 -4.64 10.92 5.55
CA ARG A 173 -4.96 12.02 4.63
C ARG A 173 -4.08 11.95 3.38
N SER A 174 -4.69 11.87 2.21
CA SER A 174 -4.00 12.14 0.95
C SER A 174 -3.88 13.65 0.78
N VAL A 175 -2.66 14.19 0.87
CA VAL A 175 -2.44 15.64 0.83
C VAL A 175 -2.79 16.23 -0.54
N GLY A 176 -2.51 15.48 -1.61
CA GLY A 176 -2.77 15.93 -2.98
C GLY A 176 -4.25 16.03 -3.35
N SER A 177 -5.06 15.05 -2.93
CA SER A 177 -6.50 15.02 -3.26
C SER A 177 -7.41 15.59 -2.17
N GLY A 178 -6.89 15.78 -0.94
CA GLY A 178 -7.67 16.15 0.23
C GLY A 178 -8.52 15.00 0.79
N PHE A 179 -8.47 13.81 0.19
CA PHE A 179 -9.17 12.64 0.71
C PHE A 179 -8.67 12.29 2.10
N THR A 180 -9.60 11.98 3.02
CA THR A 180 -9.31 11.60 4.40
C THR A 180 -10.09 10.35 4.74
N ALA A 181 -9.47 9.43 5.47
CA ALA A 181 -10.10 8.23 6.00
C ALA A 181 -9.62 7.95 7.42
N ASP A 182 -10.54 7.52 8.28
CA ASP A 182 -10.23 7.03 9.61
C ASP A 182 -10.10 5.51 9.52
N LEU A 183 -8.87 5.02 9.66
CA LEU A 183 -8.51 3.62 9.53
C LEU A 183 -8.70 2.92 10.87
N GLY A 184 -9.51 1.87 10.92
CA GLY A 184 -9.48 0.91 12.02
C GLY A 184 -8.26 0.03 11.91
N VAL A 185 -7.49 -0.07 13.00
CA VAL A 185 -6.20 -0.78 13.01
C VAL A 185 -6.15 -1.69 14.25
N ASP A 186 -5.61 -2.90 14.11
CA ASP A 186 -5.40 -3.80 15.25
C ASP A 186 -4.08 -3.52 16.01
N GLU A 187 -3.77 -4.37 16.99
CA GLU A 187 -2.57 -4.28 17.83
C GLU A 187 -1.26 -4.44 17.06
N ASP A 188 -1.28 -5.11 15.91
CA ASP A 188 -0.11 -5.32 15.04
C ASP A 188 0.06 -4.21 14.00
N GLY A 189 -0.77 -3.16 14.03
CA GLY A 189 -0.73 -2.08 13.05
C GLY A 189 -1.37 -2.46 11.70
N LEU A 190 -2.15 -3.54 11.65
CA LEU A 190 -2.82 -4.00 10.44
C LEU A 190 -4.24 -3.44 10.34
N VAL A 191 -4.59 -2.99 9.14
CA VAL A 191 -5.89 -2.37 8.86
C VAL A 191 -7.02 -3.40 8.99
N ILE A 192 -7.99 -3.10 9.84
CA ILE A 192 -9.27 -3.80 10.02
C ILE A 192 -10.31 -3.22 9.07
N ASP A 193 -10.47 -1.89 9.07
CA ASP A 193 -11.44 -1.19 8.24
C ASP A 193 -10.80 0.06 7.65
N TYR A 194 -10.91 0.18 6.33
CA TYR A 194 -10.54 1.34 5.56
C TYR A 194 -11.81 1.80 4.83
N PRO A 195 -12.53 2.81 5.35
CA PRO A 195 -13.75 3.30 4.73
C PRO A 195 -13.56 3.56 3.23
N ARG A 196 -14.50 3.07 2.41
CA ARG A 196 -14.51 3.16 0.95
C ARG A 196 -13.49 2.29 0.21
N LEU A 197 -12.44 1.83 0.88
CA LEU A 197 -11.40 1.01 0.27
C LEU A 197 -11.59 -0.46 0.58
N ALA A 198 -11.53 -0.90 1.84
CA ALA A 198 -11.55 -2.31 2.18
C ALA A 198 -11.99 -2.59 3.63
N ARG A 199 -12.49 -3.81 3.87
CA ARG A 199 -12.81 -4.31 5.20
C ARG A 199 -12.24 -5.70 5.39
N ARG A 200 -11.49 -5.90 6.47
CA ARG A 200 -10.86 -7.17 6.82
C ARG A 200 -11.92 -8.20 7.17
N ILE A 201 -11.84 -9.35 6.53
CA ILE A 201 -12.68 -10.50 6.81
C ILE A 201 -11.94 -11.34 7.85
N ARG A 202 -12.62 -11.69 8.94
CA ARG A 202 -12.09 -12.73 9.83
C ARG A 202 -12.24 -14.07 9.14
N THR A 203 -11.13 -14.62 8.65
CA THR A 203 -11.08 -16.04 8.29
C THR A 203 -11.10 -16.85 9.57
N ARG A 204 -11.91 -17.92 9.57
CA ARG A 204 -12.12 -18.82 10.70
C ARG A 204 -10.84 -19.55 11.11
#